data_AF-A0A929FA46-F1
#
_entry.id   AF-A0A929FA46-F1
#
_cell.length_a   1.000
_cell.length_b   1.000
_cell.length_c   1.000
_cell.angle_alpha   90.00
_cell.angle_beta   90.00
_cell.angle_gamma   90.00
#
_symmetry.space_group_name_H-M   'P 1'
#
loop_
_entity.id
_entity.type
_entity.pdbx_description
1 polymer ?
#
loop_
_entity_poly.entity_id
_entity_poly.type
_entity_poly.pdbx_seq_one_letter_code
_entity_poly.pdbx_strand_id
1 'polypeptide(L)'
;MGTRLSKYVSWLESGISIGGTKITIINIAYLVIFLVFFIFVSRIIRDTLQNRILPRTRLDIGARASFVNIVIYTFWILAIYTGINILGINLSSLAFMAGALGIGIGFGLQNVV
;
A
#
# COMPACT_ATOMS: atom_id res chain seq x y z
N MET A 1 12.01 40.69 -11.67
CA MET A 1 10.55 40.47 -11.80
C MET A 1 10.22 38.99 -11.56
N GLY A 2 10.58 38.41 -10.39
CA GLY A 2 10.49 36.95 -10.15
C GLY A 2 10.29 36.54 -8.68
N THR A 3 9.93 37.47 -7.79
CA THR A 3 10.01 37.27 -6.33
C THR A 3 8.72 36.82 -5.66
N ARG A 4 7.59 36.73 -6.39
CA ARG A 4 6.29 36.33 -5.80
C ARG A 4 6.06 34.82 -5.88
N LEU A 5 6.50 34.18 -6.97
CA LEU A 5 6.35 32.74 -7.18
C LEU A 5 7.27 31.93 -6.24
N SER A 6 8.49 32.41 -5.98
CA SER A 6 9.42 31.75 -5.05
C SER A 6 8.89 31.69 -3.62
N LYS A 7 8.09 32.67 -3.18
CA LYS A 7 7.51 32.70 -1.83
C LYS A 7 6.46 31.61 -1.62
N TYR A 8 5.67 31.28 -2.65
CA TYR A 8 4.72 30.16 -2.59
C TYR A 8 5.46 28.83 -2.58
N VAL A 9 6.49 28.66 -3.42
CA VAL A 9 7.32 27.44 -3.46
C VAL A 9 8.04 27.21 -2.12
N SER A 10 8.58 28.26 -1.49
CA SER A 10 9.24 28.13 -0.18
C SER A 10 8.31 27.72 0.95
N TRP A 11 7.01 28.06 0.87
CA TRP A 11 6.01 27.60 1.84
C TRP A 11 5.59 26.14 1.62
N LEU A 12 5.71 25.61 0.39
CA LEU A 12 5.54 24.17 0.14
C LEU A 12 6.73 23.36 0.68
N GLU A 13 7.91 23.99 0.72
CA GLU A 13 9.15 23.42 1.27
C GLU A 13 9.32 23.61 2.78
N SER A 14 8.51 24.45 3.44
CA SER A 14 8.44 24.51 4.91
C SER A 14 7.68 23.28 5.44
N GLY A 15 8.31 22.12 5.28
CA GLY A 15 7.82 20.85 5.80
C GLY A 15 7.92 20.78 7.32
N ILE A 16 7.06 19.97 7.93
CA ILE A 16 7.11 19.63 9.35
C ILE A 16 8.14 18.51 9.52
N SER A 17 9.12 18.70 10.39
CA SER A 17 10.09 17.65 10.73
C SER A 17 9.50 16.77 11.82
N ILE A 18 9.30 15.48 11.53
CA ILE A 18 8.84 14.49 12.50
C ILE A 18 9.90 13.38 12.55
N GLY A 19 10.50 13.15 13.73
CA GLY A 19 11.46 12.06 13.94
C GLY A 19 12.69 12.09 13.02
N GLY A 20 13.13 13.28 12.58
CA GLY A 20 14.25 13.45 11.63
C GLY A 20 13.86 13.40 10.16
N THR A 21 12.58 13.16 9.84
CA THR A 21 12.06 13.13 8.48
C THR A 21 11.29 14.42 8.18
N LYS A 22 11.62 15.10 7.07
CA LYS A 22 10.93 16.32 6.65
C LYS A 22 9.72 15.96 5.78
N ILE A 23 8.52 16.10 6.33
CA ILE A 23 7.27 15.90 5.60
C ILE A 23 6.83 17.23 5.00
N THR A 24 6.85 17.32 3.68
CA THR A 24 6.44 18.51 2.91
C THR A 24 5.02 18.35 2.39
N ILE A 25 4.38 19.46 2.02
CA ILE A 25 3.03 19.43 1.42
C ILE A 25 3.03 18.61 0.11
N ILE A 26 4.16 18.64 -0.62
CA ILE A 26 4.28 17.92 -1.89
C ILE A 26 4.30 16.39 -1.68
N ASN A 27 4.91 15.90 -0.58
CA ASN A 27 4.86 14.48 -0.21
C ASN A 27 3.43 14.03 0.10
N ILE A 28 2.64 14.89 0.77
CA ILE A 28 1.23 14.62 1.04
C ILE A 28 0.44 14.57 -0.26
N ALA A 29 0.68 15.50 -1.19
CA ALA A 29 0.03 15.48 -2.50
C ALA A 29 0.35 14.19 -3.28
N TYR A 30 1.62 13.76 -3.30
CA TYR A 30 2.01 12.49 -3.91
C TYR A 30 1.35 11.29 -3.23
N LEU A 31 1.28 11.28 -1.90
CA LEU A 31 0.61 10.22 -1.15
C LEU A 31 -0.87 10.11 -1.54
N VAL A 32 -1.58 11.23 -1.63
CA VAL A 32 -3.00 11.25 -2.01
C VAL A 32 -3.20 10.71 -3.42
N ILE A 33 -2.40 11.18 -4.39
CA ILE A 33 -2.45 10.71 -5.78
C ILE A 33 -2.16 9.20 -5.84
N PHE A 34 -1.13 8.76 -5.13
CA PHE A 34 -0.76 7.35 -5.03
C PHE A 34 -1.90 6.50 -4.47
N LEU A 35 -2.54 6.93 -3.36
CA LEU A 35 -3.66 6.20 -2.76
C LEU A 35 -4.87 6.12 -3.68
N VAL A 36 -5.21 7.21 -4.38
CA VAL A 36 -6.32 7.21 -5.35
C VAL A 36 -6.04 6.23 -6.49
N PHE A 37 -4.82 6.28 -7.05
CA PHE A 37 -4.39 5.32 -8.07
C PHE A 37 -4.48 3.88 -7.55
N PHE A 38 -4.01 3.65 -6.32
CA PHE A 38 -3.99 2.32 -5.72
C PHE A 38 -5.39 1.76 -5.47
N ILE A 39 -6.33 2.59 -4.99
CA ILE A 39 -7.74 2.23 -4.83
C ILE A 39 -8.31 1.79 -6.17
N PHE A 40 -8.05 2.54 -7.25
CA PHE A 40 -8.52 2.19 -8.59
C PHE A 40 -7.97 0.84 -9.05
N VAL A 41 -6.66 0.60 -8.89
CA VAL A 41 -6.02 -0.68 -9.23
C VAL A 41 -6.62 -1.82 -8.40
N SER A 42 -6.82 -1.63 -7.09
CA SER A 42 -7.40 -2.66 -6.22
C SER A 42 -8.81 -3.09 -6.65
N ARG A 43 -9.62 -2.15 -7.15
CA ARG A 43 -10.96 -2.44 -7.69
C ARG A 43 -10.86 -3.28 -8.96
N ILE A 44 -9.96 -2.92 -9.88
CA ILE A 44 -9.72 -3.69 -11.10
C ILE A 44 -9.27 -5.11 -10.77
N ILE A 45 -8.34 -5.27 -9.82
CA ILE A 45 -7.86 -6.60 -9.39
C ILE A 45 -9.01 -7.41 -8.81
N ARG A 46 -9.82 -6.82 -7.92
CA ARG A 46 -10.98 -7.49 -7.31
C ARG A 46 -11.97 -7.96 -8.37
N ASP A 47 -12.38 -7.08 -9.27
CA ASP A 47 -13.35 -7.40 -10.32
C ASP A 47 -12.81 -8.44 -11.29
N THR A 48 -11.53 -8.35 -11.64
CA THR A 48 -10.88 -9.31 -12.54
C THR A 48 -10.82 -10.69 -11.89
N LEU A 49 -10.42 -10.77 -10.62
CA LEU A 49 -10.38 -12.04 -9.90
C LEU A 49 -11.80 -12.63 -9.74
N GLN A 50 -12.76 -11.84 -9.27
CA GLN A 50 -14.11 -12.31 -8.98
C GLN A 50 -14.91 -12.69 -10.23
N ASN A 51 -14.79 -11.91 -11.31
CA ASN A 51 -15.70 -12.04 -12.45
C ASN A 51 -15.06 -12.70 -13.67
N ARG A 52 -13.72 -12.72 -13.79
CA ARG A 52 -13.03 -13.25 -14.97
C ARG A 52 -12.17 -14.47 -14.69
N ILE A 53 -11.40 -14.45 -13.61
CA ILE A 53 -10.39 -15.49 -13.32
C ILE A 53 -10.99 -16.63 -12.48
N LEU A 54 -11.44 -16.34 -11.27
CA LEU A 54 -11.88 -17.37 -10.32
C LEU A 54 -13.16 -18.12 -10.72
N PRO A 55 -14.12 -17.55 -11.47
CA PRO A 55 -15.26 -18.30 -11.97
C PRO A 55 -14.89 -19.51 -12.83
N ARG A 56 -13.72 -19.46 -13.49
CA ARG A 56 -13.20 -20.55 -14.32
C ARG A 56 -12.50 -21.65 -13.51
N THR A 57 -12.42 -21.51 -12.19
CA THR A 57 -11.77 -22.48 -11.28
C THR A 57 -12.80 -23.37 -10.60
N ARG A 58 -12.36 -24.53 -10.10
CA ARG A 58 -13.21 -25.46 -9.31
C ARG A 58 -13.39 -25.05 -7.84
N LEU A 59 -12.95 -23.85 -7.46
CA LEU A 59 -13.11 -23.34 -6.10
C LEU A 59 -14.58 -23.08 -5.78
N ASP A 60 -14.98 -23.41 -4.56
CA ASP A 60 -16.30 -23.05 -4.03
C ASP A 60 -16.39 -21.54 -3.72
N ILE A 61 -17.60 -21.06 -3.43
CA ILE A 61 -17.86 -19.64 -3.21
C ILE A 61 -17.05 -19.12 -2.01
N GLY A 62 -16.89 -19.92 -0.96
CA GLY A 62 -16.11 -19.59 0.23
C GLY A 62 -14.63 -19.44 -0.10
N ALA A 63 -14.01 -20.43 -0.75
CA ALA A 63 -12.60 -20.34 -1.13
C ALA A 63 -12.32 -19.20 -2.12
N ARG A 64 -13.22 -18.93 -3.07
CA ARG A 64 -13.09 -17.79 -3.99
C ARG A 64 -13.08 -16.46 -3.24
N ALA A 65 -14.02 -16.25 -2.32
CA ALA A 65 -14.08 -15.01 -1.53
C ALA A 65 -12.82 -14.84 -0.66
N SER A 66 -12.38 -15.90 0.00
CA SER A 66 -11.16 -15.92 0.81
C SER A 66 -9.93 -15.57 -0.02
N PHE A 67 -9.76 -16.20 -1.20
CA PHE A 67 -8.64 -15.94 -2.08
C PHE A 67 -8.58 -14.48 -2.54
N VAL A 68 -9.73 -13.92 -2.97
CA VAL A 68 -9.81 -12.49 -3.34
C VAL A 68 -9.41 -11.61 -2.18
N ASN A 69 -9.89 -11.90 -0.97
CA ASN A 69 -9.57 -11.10 0.21
C ASN A 69 -8.09 -11.20 0.57
N ILE A 70 -7.47 -12.37 0.49
CA ILE A 70 -6.01 -12.55 0.70
C ILE A 70 -5.23 -11.66 -0.28
N VAL A 71 -5.57 -11.71 -1.57
CA VAL A 71 -4.88 -10.90 -2.58
C VAL A 71 -5.08 -9.41 -2.32
N ILE A 72 -6.32 -8.97 -2.06
CA ILE A 72 -6.62 -7.56 -1.86
C ILE A 72 -5.99 -7.03 -0.57
N TYR A 73 -5.99 -7.77 0.53
CA TYR A 73 -5.32 -7.35 1.77
C TYR A 73 -3.81 -7.30 1.62
N THR A 74 -3.20 -8.25 0.90
CA THR A 74 -1.78 -8.20 0.55
C THR A 74 -1.46 -6.93 -0.23
N PHE A 75 -2.31 -6.59 -1.21
CA PHE A 75 -2.18 -5.36 -1.99
C PHE A 75 -2.26 -4.12 -1.08
N TRP A 76 -3.23 -4.05 -0.18
CA TRP A 76 -3.36 -2.95 0.79
C TRP A 76 -2.15 -2.79 1.70
N ILE A 77 -1.57 -3.88 2.20
CA ILE A 77 -0.36 -3.85 3.02
C ILE A 77 0.79 -3.19 2.24
N LEU A 78 0.98 -3.57 0.98
CA LEU A 78 2.00 -2.98 0.11
C LEU A 78 1.73 -1.49 -0.18
N ALA A 79 0.47 -1.11 -0.36
CA ALA A 79 0.06 0.29 -0.52
C ALA A 79 0.45 1.12 0.70
N ILE A 80 0.10 0.65 1.89
CA ILE A 80 0.38 1.35 3.15
C ILE A 80 1.88 1.46 3.36
N TYR A 81 2.61 0.36 3.15
CA TYR A 81 4.07 0.34 3.24
C TYR A 81 4.69 1.40 2.32
N THR A 82 4.28 1.43 1.05
CA THR A 82 4.81 2.36 0.05
C THR A 82 4.40 3.80 0.36
N GLY A 83 3.14 4.02 0.76
CA GLY A 83 2.60 5.34 1.11
C GLY A 83 3.33 5.96 2.30
N ILE A 84 3.65 5.17 3.32
CA ILE A 84 4.43 5.65 4.47
C ILE A 84 5.87 5.96 4.07
N ASN A 85 6.47 5.16 3.16
CA ASN A 85 7.79 5.49 2.60
C ASN A 85 7.80 6.78 1.77
N ILE A 86 6.71 7.13 1.08
CA ILE A 86 6.58 8.43 0.37
C ILE A 86 6.68 9.61 1.34
N LEU A 87 6.24 9.44 2.59
CA LEU A 87 6.41 10.44 3.64
C LEU A 87 7.85 10.50 4.19
N GLY A 88 8.74 9.63 3.71
CA GLY A 88 10.14 9.51 4.14
C GLY A 88 10.35 8.63 5.38
N ILE A 89 9.30 7.97 5.86
CA ILE A 89 9.37 7.08 7.02
C ILE A 89 9.82 5.70 6.56
N ASN A 90 10.99 5.26 7.03
CA ASN A 90 11.55 3.97 6.67
C ASN A 90 10.88 2.83 7.44
N LEU A 91 10.14 1.97 6.73
CA LEU A 91 9.48 0.79 7.27
C LEU A 91 10.21 -0.53 6.98
N SER A 92 11.47 -0.50 6.53
CA SER A 92 12.19 -1.70 6.09
C SER A 92 12.30 -2.77 7.18
N SER A 93 12.51 -2.35 8.43
CA SER A 93 12.53 -3.27 9.58
C SER A 93 11.16 -3.94 9.79
N LEU A 94 10.08 -3.18 9.70
CA LEU A 94 8.72 -3.70 9.82
C LEU A 94 8.39 -4.66 8.67
N ALA A 95 8.83 -4.36 7.45
CA ALA A 95 8.66 -5.23 6.29
C ALA A 95 9.42 -6.56 6.47
N PHE A 96 10.66 -6.51 6.99
CA PHE A 96 11.42 -7.70 7.33
C PHE A 96 10.72 -8.54 8.40
N MET A 97 10.23 -7.91 9.46
CA MET A 97 9.47 -8.59 10.52
C MET A 97 8.18 -9.20 10.00
N ALA A 98 7.40 -8.48 9.19
CA ALA A 98 6.19 -8.98 8.55
C ALA A 98 6.49 -10.18 7.64
N GLY A 99 7.62 -10.16 6.93
CA GLY A 99 8.10 -11.29 6.14
C GLY A 99 8.40 -12.52 7.01
N ALA A 100 9.12 -12.34 8.11
CA ALA A 100 9.40 -13.41 9.07
C ALA A 100 8.13 -14.00 9.70
N LEU A 101 7.16 -13.13 10.07
CA LEU A 101 5.85 -13.55 10.56
C LEU A 101 5.07 -14.33 9.49
N GLY A 102 5.08 -13.86 8.24
CA GLY A 102 4.44 -14.55 7.11
C GLY A 102 5.00 -15.95 6.87
N ILE A 103 6.33 -16.10 6.96
CA ILE A 103 6.99 -17.41 6.89
C ILE A 103 6.55 -18.30 8.07
N GLY A 104 6.53 -17.76 9.29
CA GLY A 104 6.08 -18.49 10.48
C GLY A 104 4.62 -18.97 10.39
N ILE A 105 3.72 -18.13 9.88
CA ILE A 105 2.33 -18.50 9.60
C ILE A 105 2.28 -19.62 8.54
N GLY A 106 3.09 -19.51 7.48
CA GLY A 106 3.20 -20.53 6.44
C GLY A 106 3.62 -21.90 7.00
N PHE A 107 4.62 -21.94 7.87
CA PHE A 107 5.02 -23.18 8.56
C PHE A 107 3.94 -23.68 9.53
N GLY A 108 3.26 -22.79 10.26
CA GLY A 108 2.19 -23.17 11.18
C GLY A 108 0.96 -23.78 10.50
N LEU A 109 0.62 -23.30 9.30
CA LEU A 109 -0.51 -23.81 8.51
C LEU A 109 -0.24 -25.16 7.84
N GLN A 110 1.02 -25.57 7.70
CA GLN A 110 1.37 -26.90 7.15
C GLN A 110 0.85 -28.06 8.02
N ASN A 111 0.64 -27.84 9.32
CA ASN A 111 0.12 -28.86 10.23
C ASN A 111 -1.40 -29.07 10.14
N VAL A 112 -2.12 -28.21 9.40
CA VAL A 112 -3.59 -28.23 9.29
C VAL A 112 -4.07 -28.80 7.94
N VAL A 113 -3.17 -28.93 6.96
CA VAL A 113 -3.43 -29.56 5.65
C VAL A 113 -3.11 -31.05 5.67
#